data_AF-R1BBJ4-F1
#
_entry.id   AF-R1BBJ4-F1
#
_cell.length_a   1.000
_cell.length_b   1.000
_cell.length_c   1.000
_cell.angle_alpha   90.00
_cell.angle_beta   90.00
_cell.angle_gamma   90.00
#
_symmetry.space_group_name_H-M   'P 1'
#
loop_
_entity.id
_entity.type
_entity.pdbx_description
1 polymer ?
#
loop_
_entity_poly.entity_id
_entity_poly.type
_entity_poly.pdbx_seq_one_letter_code
_entity_poly.pdbx_strand_id
1 'polypeptide(L)'
;MLRLLLASDVHDDTSAIEALRAWLSSHDLLGKLDAVLCPGDLTTAPAASLDAQEEARYEAAAQRVLDGLGSLAPRLVFSPGNHDPPRFFSGFGGGNSSASTSNAHARSLSLAPGLWLAGWGGSATATEEGVPVWPGWPLSEDENAAGYAQLQRALRGGGSAGASFDGPGPGDSLLLLPHCGPAGAGTTVVTAADPNNPSSPGMRRAPILSGSHHLSALLDSRLLQRQCVAVVHGHTHAGVGLSSLGRVPVINPGSLRFGRRFGLLTLRREPDQWQLESLHFHALDGVSPSHGSSAPTAASLALSPPVADAAAACGEWRPWLLAGGALCLAAPLALSRLASLLARLSAGATGYSGVRAGNHVFYDPGGSETERRSGERPLVYSPSRA
;
A
#
# COMPACT_ATOMS: atom_id res chain seq x y z
N MET A 1 9.55 -18.93 14.49
CA MET A 1 8.88 -17.65 14.80
C MET A 1 9.68 -16.55 14.14
N LEU A 2 9.04 -15.45 13.75
CA LEU A 2 9.67 -14.28 13.15
C LEU A 2 9.06 -13.02 13.79
N ARG A 3 9.90 -12.11 14.30
CA ARG A 3 9.51 -10.86 14.95
C ARG A 3 9.88 -9.67 14.09
N LEU A 4 8.86 -8.92 13.69
CA LEU A 4 8.96 -7.85 12.71
C LEU A 4 8.55 -6.53 13.35
N LEU A 5 9.41 -5.52 13.20
CA LEU A 5 9.06 -4.13 13.50
C LEU A 5 8.41 -3.51 12.27
N LEU A 6 7.25 -2.88 12.43
CA LEU A 6 6.52 -2.17 11.39
C LEU A 6 6.62 -0.67 11.66
N ALA A 7 7.29 0.08 10.79
CA ALA A 7 7.45 1.53 10.92
C ALA A 7 7.20 2.18 9.56
N SER A 8 6.36 3.22 9.49
CA SER A 8 5.96 3.86 8.23
C SER A 8 5.88 5.36 8.40
N ASP A 9 5.82 6.08 7.27
CA ASP A 9 5.57 7.52 7.20
C ASP A 9 6.50 8.29 8.17
N VAL A 10 7.81 8.09 7.95
CA VAL A 10 8.89 8.66 8.76
C VAL A 10 9.15 10.11 8.38
N HIS A 11 9.02 10.47 7.10
CA HIS A 11 9.01 11.86 6.64
C HIS A 11 10.19 12.67 7.19
N ASP A 12 11.42 12.17 6.99
CA ASP A 12 12.70 12.75 7.44
C ASP A 12 12.92 12.82 8.97
N ASP A 13 11.98 12.35 9.79
CA ASP A 13 12.03 12.47 11.25
C ASP A 13 12.93 11.41 11.90
N THR A 14 14.24 11.63 11.77
CA THR A 14 15.26 10.81 12.44
C THR A 14 15.18 10.85 13.97
N SER A 15 14.58 11.90 14.55
CA SER A 15 14.37 11.98 16.01
C SER A 15 13.34 10.94 16.48
N ALA A 16 12.35 10.62 15.65
CA ALA A 16 11.40 9.56 15.92
C ALA A 16 12.02 8.17 15.86
N ILE A 17 13.00 7.96 14.98
CA ILE A 17 13.78 6.72 14.93
C ILE A 17 14.60 6.55 16.21
N GLU A 18 15.26 7.60 16.70
CA GLU A 18 16.05 7.52 17.94
C GLU A 18 15.16 7.29 19.17
N ALA A 19 13.99 7.92 19.23
CA ALA A 19 13.01 7.63 20.28
C ALA A 19 12.49 6.19 20.21
N LEU A 20 12.26 5.65 18.99
CA LEU A 20 11.91 4.26 18.78
C LEU A 20 13.03 3.31 19.25
N ARG A 21 14.29 3.62 18.95
CA ARG A 21 15.45 2.86 19.45
C ARG A 21 15.47 2.83 20.98
N ALA A 22 15.31 3.99 21.62
CA ALA A 22 15.29 4.11 23.08
C ALA A 22 14.15 3.29 23.68
N TRP A 23 12.95 3.36 23.07
CA TRP A 23 11.81 2.56 23.48
C TRP A 23 12.11 1.06 23.37
N LEU A 24 12.61 0.58 22.23
CA LEU A 24 12.96 -0.82 22.00
C LEU A 24 14.04 -1.32 22.99
N SER A 25 15.02 -0.47 23.32
CA SER A 25 16.04 -0.81 24.30
C SER A 25 15.46 -0.92 25.71
N SER A 26 14.61 0.03 26.13
CA SER A 26 13.97 0.01 27.45
C SER A 26 13.02 -1.17 27.68
N HIS A 27 12.52 -1.77 26.60
CA HIS A 27 11.66 -2.96 26.63
C HIS A 27 12.41 -4.25 26.32
N ASP A 28 13.75 -4.22 26.24
CA ASP A 28 14.60 -5.38 25.91
C ASP A 28 14.14 -6.08 24.61
N LEU A 29 13.83 -5.28 23.59
CA LEU A 29 13.44 -5.73 22.25
C LEU A 29 14.52 -5.44 21.21
N LEU A 30 15.40 -4.48 21.47
CA LEU A 30 16.53 -4.18 20.60
C LEU A 30 17.44 -5.42 20.51
N GLY A 31 17.73 -5.88 19.28
CA GLY A 31 18.47 -7.13 19.03
C GLY A 31 17.63 -8.42 19.08
N LYS A 32 16.32 -8.33 19.39
CA LYS A 32 15.37 -9.46 19.31
C LYS A 32 14.44 -9.40 18.10
N LEU A 33 14.59 -8.37 17.28
CA LEU A 33 13.88 -8.19 16.03
C LEU A 33 14.63 -8.90 14.90
N ASP A 34 13.90 -9.62 14.06
CA ASP A 34 14.47 -10.30 12.90
C ASP A 34 14.56 -9.36 11.69
N ALA A 35 13.57 -8.47 11.54
CA ALA A 35 13.58 -7.46 10.49
C ALA A 35 12.73 -6.21 10.84
N VAL A 36 13.02 -5.12 10.13
CA VAL A 36 12.17 -3.93 10.03
C VAL A 36 11.49 -3.92 8.67
N LEU A 37 10.17 -3.68 8.65
CA LEU A 37 9.38 -3.48 7.45
C LEU A 37 8.90 -2.02 7.39
N CYS A 38 9.22 -1.35 6.29
CA CYS A 38 8.90 0.06 6.08
C CYS A 38 8.08 0.30 4.80
N PRO A 39 6.74 0.42 4.89
CA PRO A 39 5.91 0.76 3.75
C PRO A 39 5.94 2.27 3.48
N GLY A 40 7.09 2.78 3.05
CA GLY A 40 7.23 4.06 2.36
C GLY A 40 7.23 5.31 3.22
N ASP A 41 7.31 6.44 2.50
CA ASP A 41 7.40 7.80 3.00
C ASP A 41 8.55 7.97 3.99
N LEU A 42 9.75 7.66 3.49
CA LEU A 42 11.01 7.87 4.19
C LEU A 42 11.28 9.38 4.33
N THR A 43 10.92 10.18 3.31
CA THR A 43 11.15 11.63 3.27
C THR A 43 9.87 12.42 3.02
N THR A 44 9.99 13.75 2.98
CA THR A 44 8.92 14.66 2.55
C THR A 44 9.11 15.17 1.13
N ALA A 45 9.63 14.36 0.21
CA ALA A 45 9.73 14.82 -1.17
C ALA A 45 8.33 15.19 -1.69
N PRO A 46 8.15 16.31 -2.39
CA PRO A 46 6.87 16.63 -2.99
C PRO A 46 6.52 15.56 -4.04
N ALA A 47 5.23 15.27 -4.16
CA ALA A 47 4.69 14.41 -5.22
C ALA A 47 4.66 15.15 -6.57
N ALA A 48 5.84 15.56 -7.05
CA ALA A 48 6.04 16.38 -8.23
C ALA A 48 7.41 16.10 -8.86
N SER A 49 7.63 16.65 -10.05
CA SER A 49 8.94 16.66 -10.67
C SER A 49 9.92 17.50 -9.83
N LEU A 50 11.08 16.91 -9.54
CA LEU A 50 12.18 17.54 -8.83
C LEU A 50 13.31 17.87 -9.81
N ASP A 51 14.05 18.93 -9.55
CA ASP A 51 15.34 19.07 -10.21
C ASP A 51 16.39 18.11 -9.59
N ALA A 52 17.51 17.94 -10.29
CA ALA A 52 18.55 16.99 -9.87
C ALA A 52 19.17 17.32 -8.50
N GLN A 53 19.22 18.59 -8.11
CA GLN A 53 19.77 19.01 -6.83
C GLN A 53 18.78 18.73 -5.69
N GLU A 54 17.49 19.00 -5.90
CA GLU A 54 16.43 18.69 -4.96
C GLU A 54 16.29 17.18 -4.76
N GLU A 55 16.28 16.41 -5.85
CA GLU A 55 16.26 14.95 -5.79
C GLU A 55 17.42 14.43 -4.94
N ALA A 56 18.67 14.85 -5.23
CA ALA A 56 19.84 14.46 -4.46
C ALA A 56 19.74 14.80 -2.96
N ARG A 57 19.05 15.88 -2.58
CA ARG A 57 18.82 16.24 -1.16
C ARG A 57 17.85 15.27 -0.49
N TYR A 58 16.71 14.98 -1.12
CA TYR A 58 15.74 14.01 -0.58
C TYR A 58 16.31 12.60 -0.56
N GLU A 59 17.08 12.24 -1.59
CA GLU A 59 17.84 11.00 -1.62
C GLU A 59 18.79 10.82 -0.42
N ALA A 60 19.54 11.87 -0.08
CA ALA A 60 20.41 11.86 1.09
C ALA A 60 19.62 11.79 2.41
N ALA A 61 18.43 12.41 2.45
CA ALA A 61 17.56 12.36 3.61
C ALA A 61 16.94 10.98 3.81
N ALA A 62 16.47 10.36 2.74
CA ALA A 62 15.99 8.98 2.73
C ALA A 62 17.07 8.02 3.22
N GLN A 63 18.33 8.21 2.77
CA GLN A 63 19.43 7.36 3.22
C GLN A 63 19.64 7.44 4.74
N ARG A 64 19.55 8.63 5.34
CA ARG A 64 19.64 8.77 6.81
C ARG A 64 18.53 8.02 7.54
N VAL A 65 17.31 8.05 7.00
CA VAL A 65 16.18 7.29 7.55
C VAL A 65 16.41 5.79 7.42
N LEU A 66 16.85 5.32 6.25
CA LEU A 66 17.19 3.91 6.01
C LEU A 66 18.32 3.43 6.93
N ASP A 67 19.37 4.22 7.12
CA ASP A 67 20.48 3.90 8.03
C ASP A 67 19.98 3.82 9.49
N GLY A 68 19.13 4.77 9.90
CA GLY A 68 18.51 4.79 11.21
C GLY A 68 17.67 3.53 11.47
N LEU A 69 16.71 3.23 10.59
CA LEU A 69 15.85 2.04 10.70
C LEU A 69 16.65 0.74 10.57
N GLY A 70 17.63 0.69 9.66
CA GLY A 70 18.48 -0.47 9.41
C GLY A 70 19.39 -0.83 10.57
N SER A 71 19.58 0.08 11.53
CA SER A 71 20.31 -0.19 12.76
C SER A 71 19.46 -0.80 13.89
N LEU A 72 18.14 -0.95 13.70
CA LEU A 72 17.22 -1.51 14.70
C LEU A 72 17.10 -3.04 14.62
N ALA A 73 17.40 -3.64 13.46
CA ALA A 73 17.34 -5.07 13.24
C ALA A 73 18.38 -5.50 12.16
N PRO A 74 18.74 -6.79 12.08
CA PRO A 74 19.69 -7.29 11.07
C PRO A 74 19.27 -7.08 9.62
N ARG A 75 17.97 -6.86 9.36
CA ARG A 75 17.41 -6.69 8.03
C ARG A 75 16.38 -5.55 8.01
N LEU A 76 16.46 -4.71 6.99
CA LEU A 76 15.46 -3.70 6.66
C LEU A 76 14.90 -4.00 5.27
N VAL A 77 13.58 -4.07 5.17
CA VAL A 77 12.87 -4.16 3.89
C VAL A 77 11.92 -2.98 3.78
N PHE A 78 11.98 -2.25 2.68
CA PHE A 78 11.09 -1.12 2.45
C PHE A 78 10.46 -1.16 1.07
N SER A 79 9.33 -0.47 0.91
CA SER A 79 8.77 -0.10 -0.40
C SER A 79 8.57 1.41 -0.40
N PRO A 80 8.95 2.16 -1.44
CA PRO A 80 8.88 3.61 -1.41
C PRO A 80 7.43 4.10 -1.37
N GLY A 81 7.19 5.20 -0.69
CA GLY A 81 5.92 5.91 -0.66
C GLY A 81 5.85 7.06 -1.65
N ASN A 82 4.73 7.78 -1.65
CA ASN A 82 4.54 8.87 -2.61
C ASN A 82 5.37 10.12 -2.28
N HIS A 83 5.99 10.17 -1.11
CA HIS A 83 6.93 11.22 -0.74
C HIS A 83 8.40 10.80 -0.88
N ASP A 84 8.68 9.66 -1.53
CA ASP A 84 10.05 9.20 -1.75
C ASP A 84 10.60 9.56 -3.14
N PRO A 85 11.94 9.72 -3.28
CA PRO A 85 12.58 10.03 -4.55
C PRO A 85 12.24 9.04 -5.69
N PRO A 86 11.99 9.52 -6.93
CA PRO A 86 11.66 8.68 -8.08
C PRO A 86 12.64 7.54 -8.35
N ARG A 87 13.94 7.72 -8.08
CA ARG A 87 14.95 6.66 -8.21
C ARG A 87 14.67 5.38 -7.41
N PHE A 88 13.83 5.43 -6.37
CA PHE A 88 13.47 4.23 -5.61
C PHE A 88 12.44 3.35 -6.33
N PHE A 89 11.80 3.86 -7.39
CA PHE A 89 10.81 3.14 -8.19
C PHE A 89 11.43 2.44 -9.40
N SER A 90 12.49 3.00 -9.99
CA SER A 90 13.21 2.42 -11.14
C SER A 90 14.16 1.27 -10.78
N GLY A 91 14.21 0.90 -9.49
CA GLY A 91 15.06 -0.15 -8.96
C GLY A 91 16.25 0.41 -8.20
N PHE A 92 16.30 0.11 -6.89
CA PHE A 92 17.43 0.43 -6.02
C PHE A 92 18.61 -0.51 -6.35
N GLY A 93 19.30 -0.22 -7.44
CA GLY A 93 20.46 -0.97 -7.92
C GLY A 93 21.49 0.00 -8.47
N GLY A 94 22.42 0.44 -7.62
CA GLY A 94 23.52 1.27 -8.13
C GLY A 94 24.45 1.88 -7.09
N GLY A 95 23.99 2.19 -5.88
CA GLY A 95 24.87 2.82 -4.89
C GLY A 95 24.33 2.71 -3.47
N ASN A 96 25.15 2.15 -2.58
CA ASN A 96 24.99 2.19 -1.12
C ASN A 96 23.84 1.41 -0.48
N SER A 97 23.23 0.43 -1.16
CA SER A 97 22.44 -0.59 -0.45
C SER A 97 23.39 -1.38 0.45
N SER A 98 23.31 -1.19 1.77
CA SER A 98 23.95 -2.13 2.69
C SER A 98 23.36 -3.52 2.46
N ALA A 99 24.15 -4.58 2.67
CA ALA A 99 23.68 -5.96 2.48
C ALA A 99 22.42 -6.30 3.31
N SER A 100 22.12 -5.52 4.35
CA SER A 100 20.95 -5.64 5.20
C SER A 100 19.72 -4.86 4.73
N THR A 101 19.82 -3.94 3.76
CA THR A 101 18.72 -3.08 3.32
C THR A 101 18.23 -3.47 1.93
N SER A 102 16.94 -3.79 1.81
CA SER A 102 16.32 -4.22 0.55
C SER A 102 15.14 -3.35 0.18
N ASN A 103 15.15 -2.80 -1.04
CA ASN A 103 13.96 -2.22 -1.65
C ASN A 103 13.12 -3.31 -2.31
N ALA A 104 11.88 -3.46 -1.85
CA ALA A 104 10.91 -4.45 -2.31
C ALA A 104 9.97 -3.93 -3.43
N HIS A 105 10.10 -2.67 -3.87
CA HIS A 105 9.28 -2.12 -4.94
C HIS A 105 9.32 -2.99 -6.20
N ALA A 106 8.14 -3.41 -6.67
CA ALA A 106 7.99 -4.24 -7.86
C ALA A 106 8.89 -5.49 -7.86
N ARG A 107 9.12 -6.06 -6.66
CA ARG A 107 9.97 -7.23 -6.44
C ARG A 107 9.38 -8.13 -5.36
N SER A 108 9.78 -9.40 -5.40
CA SER A 108 9.61 -10.36 -4.31
C SER A 108 10.95 -10.69 -3.68
N LEU A 109 10.95 -10.97 -2.39
CA LEU A 109 12.13 -11.40 -1.64
C LEU A 109 11.76 -12.46 -0.61
N SER A 110 12.62 -13.45 -0.43
CA SER A 110 12.45 -14.42 0.67
C SER A 110 12.77 -13.73 2.00
N LEU A 111 11.80 -13.72 2.90
CA LEU A 111 11.97 -13.17 4.25
C LEU A 111 12.45 -14.24 5.23
N ALA A 112 11.92 -15.46 5.09
CA ALA A 112 12.31 -16.67 5.81
C ALA A 112 11.96 -17.91 4.97
N PRO A 113 12.42 -19.13 5.32
CA PRO A 113 12.02 -20.34 4.59
C PRO A 113 10.49 -20.48 4.51
N GLY A 114 9.97 -20.53 3.29
CA GLY A 114 8.53 -20.60 2.99
C GLY A 114 7.74 -19.30 3.22
N LEU A 115 8.41 -18.17 3.49
CA LEU A 115 7.79 -16.85 3.60
C LEU A 115 8.43 -15.88 2.60
N TRP A 116 7.60 -15.37 1.70
CA TRP A 116 7.97 -14.34 0.75
C TRP A 116 7.35 -13.00 1.13
N LEU A 117 8.00 -11.92 0.73
CA LEU A 117 7.48 -10.58 0.81
C LEU A 117 7.46 -10.00 -0.60
N ALA A 118 6.34 -9.37 -1.00
CA ALA A 118 6.27 -8.59 -2.24
C ALA A 118 5.87 -7.14 -1.94
N GLY A 119 6.64 -6.19 -2.47
CA GLY A 119 6.42 -4.76 -2.24
C GLY A 119 5.82 -4.05 -3.45
N TRP A 120 5.00 -3.03 -3.18
CA TRP A 120 4.48 -2.14 -4.23
C TRP A 120 4.40 -0.70 -3.72
N GLY A 121 5.26 0.15 -4.23
CA GLY A 121 5.41 1.51 -3.75
C GLY A 121 4.46 2.50 -4.40
N GLY A 122 4.44 3.73 -3.88
CA GLY A 122 3.63 4.83 -4.38
C GLY A 122 2.20 4.81 -3.85
N SER A 123 1.37 5.68 -4.42
CA SER A 123 -0.01 5.91 -4.01
C SER A 123 -0.98 5.84 -5.17
N ALA A 124 -2.20 5.41 -4.85
CA ALA A 124 -3.36 5.60 -5.72
C ALA A 124 -3.99 6.97 -5.45
N THR A 125 -4.87 7.39 -6.36
CA THR A 125 -5.64 8.62 -6.25
C THR A 125 -6.63 8.50 -5.10
N ALA A 126 -6.53 9.39 -4.13
CA ALA A 126 -7.49 9.47 -3.04
C ALA A 126 -8.69 10.32 -3.45
N THR A 127 -9.88 9.94 -2.99
CA THR A 127 -11.13 10.62 -3.35
C THR A 127 -11.95 11.01 -2.12
N GLU A 128 -12.66 12.14 -2.19
CA GLU A 128 -13.67 12.58 -1.23
C GLU A 128 -14.97 12.80 -2.01
N GLU A 129 -16.04 12.08 -1.66
CA GLU A 129 -17.31 12.09 -2.41
C GLU A 129 -17.15 11.79 -3.93
N GLY A 130 -16.16 10.96 -4.27
CA GLY A 130 -15.82 10.61 -5.66
C GLY A 130 -15.00 11.67 -6.40
N VAL A 131 -14.67 12.80 -5.75
CA VAL A 131 -13.80 13.84 -6.30
C VAL A 131 -12.35 13.56 -5.88
N PRO A 132 -11.38 13.54 -6.82
CA PRO A 132 -9.97 13.40 -6.47
C PRO A 132 -9.48 14.53 -5.55
N VAL A 133 -8.86 14.17 -4.43
CA VAL A 133 -8.28 15.13 -3.47
C VAL A 133 -6.77 15.00 -3.34
N TRP A 134 -6.23 13.79 -3.49
CA TRP A 134 -4.78 13.55 -3.57
C TRP A 134 -4.48 12.75 -4.84
N PRO A 135 -3.63 13.26 -5.75
CA PRO A 135 -3.27 12.52 -6.94
C PRO A 135 -2.41 11.30 -6.57
N GLY A 136 -2.55 10.21 -7.33
CA GLY A 136 -1.60 9.11 -7.26
C GLY A 136 -0.21 9.53 -7.72
N TRP A 137 0.83 9.00 -7.06
CA TRP A 137 2.23 9.27 -7.37
C TRP A 137 3.15 8.13 -6.94
N PRO A 138 4.24 7.84 -7.68
CA PRO A 138 4.63 8.42 -8.98
C PRO A 138 3.94 7.77 -10.17
N LEU A 139 3.18 6.70 -9.91
CA LEU A 139 2.50 5.93 -10.93
C LEU A 139 1.07 6.44 -11.12
N SER A 140 0.64 6.48 -12.37
CA SER A 140 -0.78 6.63 -12.71
C SER A 140 -1.60 5.41 -12.25
N GLU A 141 -2.93 5.54 -12.24
CA GLU A 141 -3.82 4.40 -11.96
C GLU A 141 -3.59 3.23 -12.92
N ASP A 142 -3.38 3.51 -14.21
CA ASP A 142 -3.14 2.48 -15.23
C ASP A 142 -1.80 1.76 -15.00
N GLU A 143 -0.75 2.48 -14.61
CA GLU A 143 0.55 1.89 -14.27
C GLU A 143 0.47 1.06 -12.98
N ASN A 144 -0.26 1.53 -11.97
CA ASN A 144 -0.56 0.75 -10.77
C ASN A 144 -1.32 -0.53 -11.11
N ALA A 145 -2.35 -0.44 -11.97
CA ALA A 145 -3.12 -1.59 -12.44
C ALA A 145 -2.24 -2.62 -13.15
N ALA A 146 -1.40 -2.16 -14.08
CA ALA A 146 -0.46 -3.00 -14.82
C ALA A 146 0.54 -3.69 -13.89
N GLY A 147 1.03 -2.96 -12.89
CA GLY A 147 1.92 -3.44 -11.84
C GLY A 147 1.33 -4.58 -11.02
N TYR A 148 0.13 -4.37 -10.45
CA TYR A 148 -0.55 -5.42 -9.70
C TYR A 148 -0.92 -6.63 -10.57
N ALA A 149 -1.27 -6.42 -11.84
CA ALA A 149 -1.49 -7.51 -12.78
C ALA A 149 -0.20 -8.31 -13.07
N GLN A 150 0.96 -7.65 -13.13
CA GLN A 150 2.25 -8.33 -13.23
C GLN A 150 2.56 -9.13 -11.97
N LEU A 151 2.39 -8.54 -10.78
CA LEU A 151 2.54 -9.26 -9.51
C LEU A 151 1.62 -10.48 -9.46
N GLN A 152 0.36 -10.35 -9.87
CA GLN A 152 -0.58 -11.47 -9.90
C GLN A 152 -0.10 -12.61 -10.81
N ARG A 153 0.46 -12.28 -11.98
CA ARG A 153 1.01 -13.28 -12.91
C ARG A 153 2.23 -13.99 -12.32
N ALA A 154 3.13 -13.25 -11.69
CA ALA A 154 4.29 -13.80 -11.01
C ALA A 154 3.90 -14.77 -9.89
N LEU A 155 2.92 -14.39 -9.05
CA LEU A 155 2.41 -15.23 -7.96
C LEU A 155 1.73 -16.52 -8.45
N ARG A 156 1.22 -16.56 -9.69
CA ARG A 156 0.62 -17.76 -10.28
C ARG A 156 1.64 -18.72 -10.90
N GLY A 157 2.94 -18.48 -10.72
CA GLY A 157 4.00 -19.25 -11.38
C GLY A 157 4.08 -19.00 -12.88
N GLY A 158 3.42 -17.96 -13.38
CA GLY A 158 3.54 -17.49 -14.76
C GLY A 158 4.83 -16.71 -14.92
N GLY A 159 5.98 -17.39 -14.83
CA GLY A 159 7.27 -16.79 -15.12
C GLY A 159 7.32 -16.35 -16.58
N SER A 160 7.04 -15.08 -16.85
CA SER A 160 7.43 -14.47 -18.12
C SER A 160 8.95 -14.36 -18.14
N ALA A 161 9.58 -14.97 -19.15
CA ALA A 161 11.01 -14.85 -19.41
C ALA A 161 11.40 -13.35 -19.45
N GLY A 162 11.96 -12.83 -18.36
CA GLY A 162 12.35 -11.43 -18.22
C GLY A 162 11.80 -10.69 -16.99
N ALA A 163 10.84 -11.24 -16.24
CA ALA A 163 10.40 -10.64 -14.98
C ALA A 163 11.27 -11.12 -13.81
N SER A 164 11.81 -10.20 -13.00
CA SER A 164 12.70 -10.49 -11.85
C SER A 164 11.96 -10.96 -10.59
N PHE A 165 10.80 -11.60 -10.74
CA PHE A 165 10.05 -12.15 -9.61
C PHE A 165 10.32 -13.65 -9.52
N ASP A 166 11.24 -14.04 -8.63
CA ASP A 166 11.19 -15.38 -8.05
C ASP A 166 9.96 -15.41 -7.14
N GLY A 167 8.91 -16.07 -7.59
CA GLY A 167 7.63 -16.09 -6.90
C GLY A 167 7.58 -17.13 -5.77
N PRO A 168 6.68 -16.97 -4.79
CA PRO A 168 6.37 -18.02 -3.83
C PRO A 168 5.95 -19.29 -4.55
N GLY A 169 6.51 -20.42 -4.14
CA GLY A 169 6.10 -21.73 -4.63
C GLY A 169 4.70 -22.12 -4.12
N PRO A 170 4.12 -23.20 -4.66
CA PRO A 170 2.92 -23.79 -4.07
C PRO A 170 3.16 -24.14 -2.60
N GLY A 171 2.34 -23.60 -1.70
CA GLY A 171 2.46 -23.80 -0.25
C GLY A 171 3.19 -22.67 0.48
N ASP A 172 4.01 -21.88 -0.22
CA ASP A 172 4.65 -20.72 0.40
C ASP A 172 3.62 -19.68 0.83
N SER A 173 3.98 -18.95 1.88
CA SER A 173 3.20 -17.85 2.45
C SER A 173 3.72 -16.52 1.94
N LEU A 174 2.83 -15.53 1.84
CA LEU A 174 3.13 -14.21 1.28
C LEU A 174 2.78 -13.09 2.25
N LEU A 175 3.70 -12.17 2.46
CA LEU A 175 3.45 -10.86 3.05
C LEU A 175 3.45 -9.81 1.94
N LEU A 176 2.47 -8.92 1.94
CA LEU A 176 2.45 -7.79 1.02
C LEU A 176 2.88 -6.52 1.76
N LEU A 177 3.79 -5.75 1.16
CA LEU A 177 4.30 -4.49 1.68
C LEU A 177 4.05 -3.33 0.71
N PRO A 178 2.79 -2.97 0.42
CA PRO A 178 2.51 -1.79 -0.37
C PRO A 178 2.65 -0.52 0.48
N HIS A 179 2.90 0.65 -0.14
CA HIS A 179 2.74 1.91 0.61
C HIS A 179 1.26 2.29 0.74
N CYS A 180 0.51 2.30 -0.35
CA CYS A 180 -0.94 2.49 -0.34
C CYS A 180 -1.69 1.17 -0.05
N GLY A 181 -2.50 1.16 1.02
CA GLY A 181 -3.33 0.00 1.38
C GLY A 181 -4.47 -0.25 0.38
N PRO A 182 -5.20 -1.37 0.50
CA PRO A 182 -6.29 -1.70 -0.41
C PRO A 182 -7.56 -0.89 -0.13
N ALA A 183 -8.27 -0.50 -1.19
CA ALA A 183 -9.58 0.14 -1.06
C ALA A 183 -10.56 -0.73 -0.27
N GLY A 184 -11.46 -0.09 0.49
CA GLY A 184 -12.45 -0.77 1.32
C GLY A 184 -11.93 -1.29 2.67
N ALA A 185 -10.63 -1.23 2.93
CA ALA A 185 -10.10 -1.50 4.27
C ALA A 185 -10.33 -0.29 5.21
N GLY A 186 -10.69 -0.55 6.46
CA GLY A 186 -10.88 0.52 7.45
C GLY A 186 -9.61 1.34 7.72
N THR A 187 -8.44 0.76 7.46
CA THR A 187 -7.13 1.42 7.63
C THR A 187 -6.73 2.36 6.49
N THR A 188 -7.55 2.45 5.43
CA THR A 188 -7.35 3.33 4.26
C THR A 188 -8.45 4.39 4.13
N VAL A 189 -9.06 4.77 5.25
CA VAL A 189 -10.14 5.77 5.31
C VAL A 189 -9.72 6.88 6.25
N VAL A 190 -9.74 8.12 5.77
CA VAL A 190 -9.44 9.30 6.59
C VAL A 190 -10.75 9.98 7.00
N THR A 191 -11.10 9.84 8.26
CA THR A 191 -12.29 10.49 8.86
C THR A 191 -11.94 11.74 9.67
N ALA A 192 -10.66 11.90 10.05
CA ALA A 192 -10.19 13.05 10.82
C ALA A 192 -10.14 14.33 9.97
N ALA A 193 -10.56 15.45 10.55
CA ALA A 193 -10.52 16.76 9.90
C ALA A 193 -9.07 17.17 9.56
N ASP A 194 -8.13 16.92 10.46
CA ASP A 194 -6.69 17.04 10.22
C ASP A 194 -6.01 15.67 10.45
N PRO A 195 -5.62 14.95 9.39
CA PRO A 195 -4.98 13.64 9.53
C PRO A 195 -3.54 13.70 10.07
N ASN A 196 -2.91 14.87 10.04
CA ASN A 196 -1.52 15.07 10.46
C ASN A 196 -1.42 15.66 11.87
N ASN A 197 -2.54 16.12 12.42
CA ASN A 197 -2.58 16.71 13.75
C ASN A 197 -3.64 16.05 14.64
N PRO A 198 -3.29 14.99 15.39
CA PRO A 198 -4.22 14.35 16.32
C PRO A 198 -4.66 15.28 17.47
N SER A 199 -3.96 16.40 17.68
CA SER A 199 -4.34 17.41 18.68
C SER A 199 -5.37 18.43 18.18
N SER A 200 -5.75 18.38 16.90
CA SER A 200 -6.81 19.19 16.30
C SER A 200 -8.06 18.33 16.09
N PRO A 201 -8.95 18.20 17.10
CA PRO A 201 -10.08 17.30 17.02
C PRO A 201 -11.09 17.80 15.97
N GLY A 202 -11.58 16.88 15.16
CA GLY A 202 -12.65 17.15 14.20
C GLY A 202 -12.91 15.95 13.32
N MET A 203 -14.16 15.83 12.87
CA MET A 203 -14.55 14.84 11.86
C MET A 203 -14.80 15.54 10.53
N ARG A 204 -14.34 14.95 9.44
CA ARG A 204 -14.73 15.36 8.10
C ARG A 204 -16.22 15.08 7.89
N ARG A 205 -16.85 15.86 7.01
CA ARG A 205 -18.24 15.60 6.58
C ARG A 205 -18.32 14.35 5.71
N ALA A 206 -17.34 14.18 4.83
CA ALA A 206 -17.15 12.99 4.02
C ALA A 206 -15.74 12.44 4.26
N PRO A 207 -15.56 11.12 4.33
CA PRO A 207 -14.23 10.55 4.47
C PRO A 207 -13.44 10.68 3.17
N ILE A 208 -12.12 10.81 3.29
CA ILE A 208 -11.22 10.57 2.15
C ILE A 208 -10.97 9.06 2.05
N LEU A 209 -11.19 8.51 0.87
CA LEU A 209 -10.89 7.12 0.52
C LEU A 209 -9.53 7.10 -0.20
N SER A 210 -8.50 6.62 0.49
CA SER A 210 -7.09 6.66 0.02
C SER A 210 -6.55 5.29 -0.41
N GLY A 211 -7.38 4.24 -0.37
CA GLY A 211 -6.97 2.88 -0.71
C GLY A 211 -6.98 2.59 -2.21
N SER A 212 -6.10 1.70 -2.65
CA SER A 212 -5.99 1.24 -4.04
C SER A 212 -7.07 0.20 -4.39
N HIS A 213 -7.90 0.51 -5.40
CA HIS A 213 -8.87 -0.44 -5.95
C HIS A 213 -8.20 -1.63 -6.63
N HIS A 214 -7.05 -1.43 -7.26
CA HIS A 214 -6.29 -2.49 -7.93
C HIS A 214 -5.72 -3.50 -6.94
N LEU A 215 -5.20 -3.04 -5.79
CA LEU A 215 -4.77 -3.93 -4.72
C LEU A 215 -5.95 -4.70 -4.11
N SER A 216 -7.11 -4.05 -3.92
CA SER A 216 -8.32 -4.74 -3.47
C SER A 216 -8.70 -5.89 -4.43
N ALA A 217 -8.77 -5.60 -5.73
CA ALA A 217 -9.10 -6.61 -6.74
C ALA A 217 -8.08 -7.76 -6.80
N LEU A 218 -6.80 -7.47 -6.56
CA LEU A 218 -5.77 -8.49 -6.45
C LEU A 218 -6.04 -9.41 -5.24
N LEU A 219 -6.33 -8.82 -4.08
CA LEU A 219 -6.61 -9.53 -2.82
C LEU A 219 -7.89 -10.36 -2.86
N ASP A 220 -8.86 -10.03 -3.71
CA ASP A 220 -10.07 -10.84 -3.90
C ASP A 220 -9.78 -12.22 -4.55
N SER A 221 -8.58 -12.41 -5.10
CA SER A 221 -8.22 -13.69 -5.69
C SER A 221 -8.12 -14.82 -4.65
N ARG A 222 -8.70 -15.98 -4.98
CA ARG A 222 -8.66 -17.19 -4.13
C ARG A 222 -7.25 -17.62 -3.72
N LEU A 223 -6.27 -17.34 -4.57
CA LEU A 223 -4.87 -17.65 -4.30
C LEU A 223 -4.37 -16.82 -3.10
N LEU A 224 -4.54 -15.50 -3.16
CA LEU A 224 -4.09 -14.60 -2.10
C LEU A 224 -4.90 -14.74 -0.81
N GLN A 225 -6.21 -15.01 -0.90
CA GLN A 225 -7.02 -15.37 0.26
C GLN A 225 -6.55 -16.63 1.01
N ARG A 226 -5.67 -17.45 0.41
CA ARG A 226 -5.08 -18.65 1.03
C ARG A 226 -3.62 -18.50 1.41
N GLN A 227 -2.85 -17.71 0.67
CA GLN A 227 -1.40 -17.59 0.85
C GLN A 227 -0.97 -16.30 1.57
N CYS A 228 -1.78 -15.24 1.51
CA CYS A 228 -1.40 -13.96 2.08
C CYS A 228 -1.58 -13.97 3.60
N VAL A 229 -0.48 -13.84 4.32
CA VAL A 229 -0.44 -13.80 5.79
C VAL A 229 -0.95 -12.45 6.30
N ALA A 230 -0.53 -11.37 5.65
CA ALA A 230 -0.95 -10.01 5.93
C ALA A 230 -0.53 -9.05 4.80
N VAL A 231 -1.23 -7.92 4.74
CA VAL A 231 -0.84 -6.71 4.00
C VAL A 231 -0.41 -5.68 5.04
N VAL A 232 0.80 -5.16 4.94
CA VAL A 232 1.31 -4.08 5.79
C VAL A 232 1.50 -2.83 4.92
N HIS A 233 0.85 -1.72 5.27
CA HIS A 233 0.87 -0.49 4.49
C HIS A 233 1.06 0.78 5.33
N GLY A 234 1.29 1.91 4.64
CA GLY A 234 1.42 3.26 5.21
C GLY A 234 0.40 4.22 4.62
N HIS A 235 0.83 5.44 4.28
CA HIS A 235 0.11 6.49 3.52
C HIS A 235 -1.03 7.16 4.28
N THR A 236 -1.92 6.37 4.88
CA THR A 236 -3.10 6.87 5.59
C THR A 236 -2.74 7.08 7.06
N HIS A 237 -2.07 8.19 7.39
CA HIS A 237 -1.48 8.43 8.71
C HIS A 237 -2.47 8.21 9.88
N ALA A 238 -3.71 8.66 9.72
CA ALA A 238 -4.77 8.52 10.73
C ALA A 238 -5.43 7.13 10.76
N GLY A 239 -5.26 6.32 9.72
CA GLY A 239 -5.88 5.00 9.53
C GLY A 239 -5.16 3.88 10.29
N VAL A 240 -4.64 4.16 11.48
CA VAL A 240 -3.84 3.20 12.26
C VAL A 240 -4.68 2.05 12.76
N GLY A 241 -4.19 0.82 12.59
CA GLY A 241 -4.80 -0.35 13.20
C GLY A 241 -4.79 -1.59 12.30
N LEU A 242 -5.74 -2.48 12.57
CA LEU A 242 -5.95 -3.75 11.88
C LEU A 242 -7.37 -3.78 11.30
N SER A 243 -7.46 -4.05 10.01
CA SER A 243 -8.69 -4.36 9.28
C SER A 243 -8.53 -5.73 8.59
N SER A 244 -9.53 -6.15 7.82
CA SER A 244 -9.45 -7.34 6.98
C SER A 244 -10.13 -7.12 5.64
N LEU A 245 -9.60 -7.74 4.59
CA LEU A 245 -10.31 -7.95 3.32
C LEU A 245 -10.45 -9.45 3.08
N GLY A 246 -11.68 -9.94 3.27
CA GLY A 246 -11.92 -11.37 3.38
C GLY A 246 -11.15 -11.96 4.57
N ARG A 247 -10.26 -12.91 4.30
CA ARG A 247 -9.39 -13.53 5.30
C ARG A 247 -8.05 -12.83 5.50
N VAL A 248 -7.70 -11.88 4.65
CA VAL A 248 -6.38 -11.25 4.65
C VAL A 248 -6.34 -10.10 5.65
N PRO A 249 -5.51 -10.16 6.70
CA PRO A 249 -5.28 -9.03 7.61
C PRO A 249 -4.67 -7.84 6.86
N VAL A 250 -5.17 -6.64 7.10
CA VAL A 250 -4.65 -5.38 6.56
C VAL A 250 -4.21 -4.50 7.71
N ILE A 251 -2.91 -4.21 7.78
CA ILE A 251 -2.24 -3.59 8.91
C ILE A 251 -1.68 -2.25 8.48
N ASN A 252 -1.99 -1.22 9.24
CA ASN A 252 -1.35 0.09 9.15
C ASN A 252 -0.74 0.42 10.52
N PRO A 253 0.60 0.43 10.67
CA PRO A 253 1.25 0.74 11.95
C PRO A 253 1.09 2.21 12.36
N GLY A 254 0.64 3.05 11.43
CA GLY A 254 0.55 4.50 11.58
C GLY A 254 1.87 5.21 11.29
N SER A 255 1.79 6.54 11.29
CA SER A 255 2.96 7.38 11.05
C SER A 255 3.87 7.45 12.27
N LEU A 256 5.14 7.14 12.04
CA LEU A 256 6.19 7.30 13.05
C LEU A 256 6.43 8.80 13.35
N ARG A 257 6.29 9.69 12.36
CA ARG A 257 6.39 11.14 12.54
C ARG A 257 5.19 11.75 13.26
N PHE A 258 4.01 11.64 12.68
CA PHE A 258 2.83 12.41 13.11
C PHE A 258 2.11 11.77 14.29
N GLY A 259 1.96 10.44 14.25
CA GLY A 259 1.27 9.68 15.30
C GLY A 259 2.21 9.16 16.38
N ARG A 260 3.53 9.20 16.14
CA ARG A 260 4.54 8.57 17.00
C ARG A 260 4.25 7.07 17.18
N ARG A 261 3.66 6.42 16.18
CA ARG A 261 3.19 5.04 16.26
C ARG A 261 4.05 4.07 15.46
N PHE A 262 4.03 2.82 15.88
CA PHE A 262 4.65 1.69 15.20
C PHE A 262 3.94 0.38 15.58
N GLY A 263 4.24 -0.69 14.86
CA GLY A 263 3.70 -2.02 15.11
C GLY A 263 4.79 -3.05 15.44
N LEU A 264 4.47 -4.03 16.26
CA LEU A 264 5.24 -5.26 16.46
C LEU A 264 4.41 -6.45 16.00
N LEU A 265 4.88 -7.13 14.97
CA LEU A 265 4.22 -8.28 14.35
C LEU A 265 5.04 -9.54 14.62
N THR A 266 4.40 -10.56 15.19
CA THR A 266 4.99 -11.89 15.34
C THR A 266 4.30 -12.85 14.38
N LEU A 267 5.10 -13.56 13.58
CA LEU A 267 4.65 -14.64 12.73
C LEU A 267 5.15 -15.98 13.25
N ARG A 268 4.26 -16.98 13.24
CA ARG A 268 4.60 -18.37 13.57
C ARG A 268 4.57 -19.21 12.32
N ARG A 269 5.56 -20.08 12.16
CA ARG A 269 5.57 -21.09 11.12
C ARG A 269 4.86 -22.32 11.65
N GLU A 270 3.75 -22.67 11.02
CA GLU A 270 3.14 -23.99 11.08
C GLU A 270 3.80 -24.91 10.04
N PRO A 271 3.60 -26.24 10.09
CA PRO A 271 4.31 -27.18 9.20
C PRO A 271 4.33 -26.76 7.73
N ASP A 272 3.21 -26.23 7.24
CA ASP A 272 3.04 -25.91 5.82
C ASP A 272 2.87 -24.42 5.52
N GLN A 273 2.64 -23.56 6.53
CA GLN A 273 2.32 -22.14 6.31
C GLN A 273 2.76 -21.23 7.45
N TRP A 274 3.05 -19.98 7.12
CA TRP A 274 3.20 -18.92 8.11
C TRP A 274 1.84 -18.33 8.46
N GLN A 275 1.68 -17.98 9.74
CA GLN A 275 0.46 -17.38 10.27
C GLN A 275 0.81 -16.19 11.16
N LEU A 276 -0.10 -15.22 11.20
CA LEU A 276 -0.03 -14.13 12.17
C LEU A 276 -0.30 -14.69 13.57
N GLU A 277 0.68 -14.59 14.46
CA GLU A 277 0.58 -15.05 15.85
C GLU A 277 0.15 -13.90 16.76
N SER A 278 0.79 -12.75 16.65
CA SER A 278 0.41 -11.55 17.41
C SER A 278 0.73 -10.26 16.66
N LEU A 279 -0.04 -9.21 16.97
CA LEU A 279 0.16 -7.86 16.47
C LEU A 279 -0.11 -6.88 17.61
N HIS A 280 0.86 -6.03 17.90
CA HIS A 280 0.75 -4.99 18.91
C HIS A 280 1.05 -3.62 18.28
N PHE A 281 0.20 -2.64 18.57
CA PHE A 281 0.43 -1.25 18.20
C PHE A 281 0.91 -0.48 19.42
N HIS A 282 1.92 0.35 19.21
CA HIS A 282 2.54 1.14 20.26
C HIS A 282 2.63 2.60 19.82
N ALA A 283 2.71 3.50 20.80
CA ALA A 283 2.99 4.92 20.62
C ALA A 283 4.22 5.29 21.46
N LEU A 284 5.03 6.23 20.98
CA LEU A 284 6.23 6.73 21.68
C LEU A 284 5.91 7.84 22.70
N ASP A 285 4.69 7.84 23.25
CA ASP A 285 4.23 8.84 24.20
C ASP A 285 5.11 8.84 25.47
N GLY A 286 5.49 10.03 25.95
CA GLY A 286 6.24 10.20 27.20
C GLY A 286 7.74 9.94 27.12
N VAL A 287 8.28 9.50 25.99
CA VAL A 287 9.74 9.49 25.76
C VAL A 287 10.14 10.89 25.27
N SER A 288 10.25 11.85 26.18
CA SER A 288 11.07 13.03 25.88
C SER A 288 12.45 12.51 25.53
N PRO A 289 13.04 12.88 24.37
CA PRO A 289 14.44 12.60 24.12
C PRO A 289 15.18 13.23 25.29
N SER A 290 15.74 12.41 26.18
CA SER A 290 16.60 12.93 27.22
C SER A 290 17.68 13.68 26.46
N HIS A 291 17.70 15.00 26.59
CA HIS A 291 18.80 15.81 26.11
C HIS A 291 20.01 15.38 26.93
N GLY A 292 20.71 14.35 26.44
CA GLY A 292 22.02 13.96 26.89
C GLY A 292 22.91 15.18 26.72
N SER A 293 23.11 15.88 27.84
CA SER A 293 23.97 17.03 27.98
C SER A 293 25.42 16.61 27.70
N SER A 294 25.78 16.61 26.43
CA SER A 294 27.13 16.89 25.97
C SER A 294 27.00 17.82 24.78
N ALA A 295 26.97 19.13 25.07
CA ALA A 295 27.05 20.16 24.05
C ALA A 295 28.31 19.92 23.20
N PRO A 296 28.19 19.76 21.87
CA PRO A 296 29.35 19.84 21.01
C PRO A 296 29.90 21.27 21.09
N THR A 297 31.19 21.41 21.38
CA THR A 297 31.92 22.67 21.38
C THR A 297 31.67 23.42 20.06
N ALA A 298 31.31 24.70 20.19
CA ALA A 298 30.83 25.61 19.15
C ALA A 298 31.85 26.01 18.05
N ALA A 299 32.68 25.09 17.56
CA ALA A 299 33.76 25.40 16.63
C ALA A 299 33.70 24.68 15.26
N SER A 300 32.66 23.89 14.96
CA SER A 300 32.54 23.31 13.62
C SER A 300 31.08 23.01 13.28
N LEU A 301 30.35 24.03 12.81
CA LEU A 301 29.14 23.94 11.98
C LEU A 301 28.73 25.38 11.61
N ALA A 302 29.60 26.04 10.84
CA ALA A 302 29.15 27.12 9.98
C ALA A 302 28.70 26.46 8.68
N LEU A 303 27.38 26.36 8.47
CA LEU A 303 26.69 26.52 7.19
C LEU A 303 25.17 26.34 7.37
N SER A 304 24.46 27.36 6.87
CA SER A 304 23.02 27.49 6.63
C SER A 304 22.13 28.02 7.78
N PRO A 305 21.37 29.11 7.53
CA PRO A 305 20.44 29.71 8.50
C PRO A 305 19.20 28.82 8.73
N PRO A 306 18.48 29.03 9.84
CA PRO A 306 17.29 28.25 10.18
C PRO A 306 16.17 28.53 9.17
N VAL A 307 15.62 27.48 8.57
CA VAL A 307 14.38 27.55 7.77
C VAL A 307 13.22 27.71 8.74
N ALA A 308 12.92 28.96 9.08
CA ALA A 308 11.65 29.34 9.69
C ALA A 308 10.57 29.38 8.59
N ASP A 309 10.15 28.22 8.08
CA ASP A 309 9.01 28.14 7.14
C ASP A 309 8.37 26.74 7.00
N ALA A 310 8.51 25.86 7.99
CA ALA A 310 7.85 24.55 7.97
C ALA A 310 6.31 24.62 8.13
N ALA A 311 5.75 25.77 8.53
CA ALA A 311 4.30 26.00 8.58
C ALA A 311 3.72 26.49 7.23
N ALA A 312 4.55 26.93 6.29
CA ALA A 312 4.11 27.37 4.96
C ALA A 312 4.02 26.22 3.95
N ALA A 313 4.86 25.19 4.08
CA ALA A 313 4.90 24.05 3.15
C ALA A 313 3.67 23.11 3.20
N CYS A 314 2.86 23.17 4.27
CA CYS A 314 1.58 22.45 4.34
C CYS A 314 0.36 23.33 4.00
N GLY A 315 0.56 24.63 3.73
CA GLY A 315 -0.51 25.62 3.54
C GLY A 315 -0.91 25.91 2.08
N GLU A 316 -0.18 25.43 1.09
CA GLU A 316 -0.40 25.81 -0.33
C GLU A 316 -1.10 24.72 -1.15
N TRP A 317 -2.30 24.30 -0.76
CA TRP A 317 -3.22 23.53 -1.62
C TRP A 317 -4.30 24.42 -2.25
N ARG A 318 -3.98 25.70 -2.56
CA ARG A 318 -4.98 26.73 -2.93
C ARG A 318 -5.00 27.35 -4.35
N PRO A 319 -4.33 26.89 -5.43
CA PRO A 319 -4.59 27.48 -6.75
C PRO A 319 -5.77 26.84 -7.53
N TRP A 320 -6.19 25.61 -7.22
CA TRP A 320 -7.11 24.88 -8.10
C TRP A 320 -8.59 25.31 -8.01
N LEU A 321 -8.98 26.03 -6.95
CA LEU A 321 -10.37 26.51 -6.77
C LEU A 321 -10.72 27.74 -7.63
N LEU A 322 -9.75 28.46 -8.20
CA LEU A 322 -10.03 29.64 -9.04
C LEU A 322 -10.03 29.34 -10.54
N ALA A 323 -9.39 28.26 -10.99
CA ALA A 323 -9.41 27.86 -12.41
C ALA A 323 -10.66 27.04 -12.79
N GLY A 324 -11.26 26.29 -11.85
CA GLY A 324 -12.47 25.48 -12.09
C GLY A 324 -13.78 26.29 -12.20
N GLY A 325 -13.80 27.52 -11.68
CA GLY A 325 -14.98 28.39 -11.69
C GLY A 325 -15.35 28.94 -13.08
N ALA A 326 -14.39 29.07 -13.99
CA ALA A 326 -14.64 29.59 -15.34
C ALA A 326 -15.15 28.52 -16.33
N LEU A 327 -14.89 27.22 -16.09
CA LEU A 327 -15.36 26.14 -16.95
C LEU A 327 -16.80 25.67 -16.63
N CYS A 328 -17.33 25.96 -15.44
CA CYS A 328 -18.66 25.50 -15.02
C CYS A 328 -19.83 26.30 -15.62
N LEU A 329 -19.57 27.40 -16.33
CA LEU A 329 -20.63 28.20 -16.99
C LEU A 329 -20.91 27.79 -18.45
N ALA A 330 -20.12 26.88 -19.03
CA ALA A 330 -20.33 26.42 -20.41
C ALA A 330 -21.07 25.07 -20.53
N ALA A 331 -21.11 24.27 -19.46
CA ALA A 331 -21.77 22.96 -19.45
C ALA A 331 -23.32 22.99 -19.61
N PRO A 332 -24.08 23.97 -19.08
CA PRO A 332 -25.55 23.96 -19.18
C PRO A 332 -26.08 24.19 -20.60
N LEU A 333 -25.29 24.82 -21.48
CA LEU A 333 -25.68 25.11 -22.87
C LEU A 333 -25.44 23.94 -23.83
N ALA A 334 -24.49 23.05 -23.52
CA ALA A 334 -24.24 21.85 -24.32
C ALA A 334 -25.30 20.76 -24.06
N LEU A 335 -25.75 20.60 -22.81
CA LEU A 335 -26.74 19.60 -22.43
C LEU A 335 -28.16 19.92 -22.95
N SER A 336 -28.55 21.20 -23.02
CA SER A 336 -29.85 21.59 -23.58
C SER A 336 -29.94 21.39 -25.11
N ARG A 337 -28.82 21.55 -25.82
CA ARG A 337 -28.72 21.26 -27.27
C ARG A 337 -28.72 19.76 -27.56
N LEU A 338 -28.08 18.95 -26.71
CA LEU A 338 -28.08 17.49 -26.84
C LEU A 338 -29.48 16.90 -26.59
N ALA A 339 -30.21 17.40 -25.59
CA ALA A 339 -31.58 17.00 -25.30
C ALA A 339 -32.55 17.36 -26.45
N SER A 340 -32.39 18.54 -27.06
CA SER A 340 -33.17 18.93 -28.25
C SER A 340 -32.85 18.09 -29.49
N LEU A 341 -31.61 17.62 -29.65
CA LEU A 341 -31.22 16.74 -30.75
C LEU A 341 -31.82 15.33 -30.57
N LEU A 342 -31.79 14.78 -29.35
CA LEU A 342 -32.36 13.48 -29.03
C LEU A 342 -33.89 13.46 -29.15
N ALA A 343 -34.57 14.53 -28.76
CA ALA A 343 -36.03 14.68 -28.94
C ALA A 343 -36.45 14.75 -30.42
N ARG A 344 -35.60 15.29 -31.30
CA ARG A 344 -35.85 15.31 -32.76
C ARG A 344 -35.61 13.95 -33.40
N LEU A 345 -34.68 13.16 -32.86
CA LEU A 345 -34.41 11.79 -33.33
C LEU A 345 -35.51 10.81 -32.90
N SER A 346 -36.14 11.00 -31.74
CA SER A 346 -37.26 10.15 -31.31
C SER A 346 -38.57 10.45 -32.05
N ALA A 347 -38.76 11.66 -32.57
CA ALA A 347 -39.96 12.05 -33.31
C ALA A 347 -39.98 11.61 -34.79
N GLY A 348 -38.85 11.12 -35.32
CA GLY A 348 -38.73 10.66 -36.71
C GLY A 348 -38.99 9.17 -36.94
N ALA A 349 -39.19 8.39 -35.88
CA ALA A 349 -39.26 6.93 -35.94
C ALA A 349 -40.67 6.38 -35.63
N THR A 350 -41.69 6.88 -36.32
CA THR A 350 -43.01 6.23 -36.37
C THR A 350 -43.43 6.05 -37.81
N GLY A 351 -43.11 4.89 -38.36
CA GLY A 351 -43.62 4.50 -39.67
C GLY A 351 -42.82 3.36 -40.26
N TYR A 352 -43.05 2.13 -39.80
CA TYR A 352 -43.08 0.95 -40.67
C TYR A 352 -43.69 -0.23 -39.89
N SER A 353 -44.94 -0.53 -40.24
CA SER A 353 -45.63 -1.76 -39.88
C SER A 353 -45.12 -2.90 -40.76
N GLY A 354 -44.86 -4.08 -40.19
CA GLY A 354 -44.87 -5.30 -40.99
C GLY A 354 -44.08 -6.50 -40.44
N VAL A 355 -44.86 -7.52 -40.06
CA VAL A 355 -44.66 -8.94 -40.42
C VAL A 355 -43.83 -9.84 -39.49
N ARG A 356 -44.60 -10.78 -38.90
CA ARG A 356 -44.41 -12.22 -38.59
C ARG A 356 -43.64 -12.71 -37.36
N ALA A 357 -44.45 -13.42 -36.57
CA ALA A 357 -44.18 -14.40 -35.54
C ALA A 357 -43.12 -15.46 -35.89
N GLY A 358 -42.35 -15.81 -34.86
CA GLY A 358 -41.49 -16.99 -34.80
C GLY A 358 -41.23 -17.42 -33.35
N ASN A 359 -41.93 -18.47 -32.93
CA ASN A 359 -41.68 -19.45 -31.86
C ASN A 359 -40.73 -19.10 -30.70
N HIS A 360 -41.31 -18.90 -29.52
CA HIS A 360 -40.64 -19.11 -28.22
C HIS A 360 -40.89 -20.54 -27.74
N VAL A 361 -39.81 -21.28 -27.50
CA VAL A 361 -39.81 -22.54 -26.75
C VAL A 361 -39.67 -22.20 -25.27
N PHE A 362 -40.60 -22.68 -24.47
CA PHE A 362 -40.58 -22.64 -23.01
C PHE A 362 -39.51 -23.58 -22.46
N TYR A 363 -38.71 -23.11 -21.50
CA TYR A 363 -37.89 -23.96 -20.64
C TYR A 363 -38.67 -24.18 -19.34
N ASP A 364 -39.00 -25.44 -19.06
CA ASP A 364 -39.62 -25.92 -17.83
C ASP A 364 -38.54 -26.50 -16.90
N PRO A 365 -38.43 -26.09 -15.62
CA PRO A 365 -37.49 -26.68 -14.67
C PRO A 365 -38.24 -27.62 -13.71
N GLY A 366 -38.15 -28.92 -13.94
CA GLY A 366 -38.58 -29.89 -12.94
C GLY A 366 -38.66 -31.31 -13.47
N GLY A 367 -37.86 -32.22 -12.92
CA GLY A 367 -37.96 -33.63 -13.26
C GLY A 367 -36.78 -34.45 -12.76
N SER A 368 -36.88 -34.87 -11.50
CA SER A 368 -36.17 -36.02 -10.95
C SER A 368 -36.53 -37.30 -11.70
N GLU A 369 -35.57 -38.15 -12.03
CA GLU A 369 -35.67 -39.58 -11.72
C GLU A 369 -34.34 -40.32 -11.93
N THR A 370 -33.98 -41.02 -10.87
CA THR A 370 -33.18 -42.24 -10.79
C THR A 370 -33.32 -43.19 -11.97
N GLU A 371 -32.20 -43.67 -12.53
CA GLU A 371 -32.08 -45.08 -12.87
C GLU A 371 -30.65 -45.60 -12.82
N ARG A 372 -30.51 -46.73 -12.13
CA ARG A 372 -29.32 -47.56 -11.99
C ARG A 372 -28.95 -48.16 -13.35
N ARG A 373 -27.65 -48.25 -13.64
CA ARG A 373 -27.09 -49.45 -14.31
C ARG A 373 -25.65 -49.69 -13.92
N SER A 374 -25.47 -50.92 -13.45
CA SER A 374 -24.29 -51.66 -13.05
C SER A 374 -23.29 -51.89 -14.19
N GLY A 375 -21.99 -51.87 -13.85
CA GLY A 375 -20.93 -52.41 -14.70
C GLY A 375 -19.54 -52.28 -14.04
N GLU A 376 -19.14 -53.34 -13.33
CA GLU A 376 -17.79 -53.98 -13.30
C GLU A 376 -16.59 -53.16 -13.85
N ARG A 377 -15.40 -53.02 -13.22
CA ARG A 377 -14.56 -53.89 -12.36
C ARG A 377 -13.45 -53.05 -11.68
N PRO A 378 -12.79 -53.56 -10.61
CA PRO A 378 -11.73 -52.85 -9.89
C PRO A 378 -10.34 -53.13 -10.50
N LEU A 379 -9.50 -52.09 -10.57
CA LEU A 379 -8.05 -52.25 -10.76
C LEU A 379 -7.38 -52.38 -9.40
N VAL A 380 -6.95 -53.61 -9.12
CA VAL A 380 -6.01 -53.96 -8.06
C VAL A 380 -4.61 -53.49 -8.49
N TYR A 381 -3.95 -52.68 -7.68
CA TYR A 381 -2.52 -52.41 -7.81
C TYR A 381 -1.80 -53.02 -6.59
N SER A 382 -1.02 -54.07 -6.83
CA SER A 382 -0.10 -54.65 -5.86
C SER A 382 1.24 -53.92 -5.90
N PRO A 383 1.92 -53.75 -4.75
CA PRO A 383 3.25 -53.17 -4.68
C PRO A 383 4.33 -54.22 -4.97
N SER A 384 5.31 -53.86 -5.79
CA SER A 384 6.57 -54.59 -5.93
C SER A 384 7.62 -54.06 -4.95
N ARG A 385 8.30 -55.00 -4.30
CA ARG A 385 9.38 -54.87 -3.30
C ARG A 385 10.60 -54.08 -3.80
N ALA A 386 11.25 -53.40 -2.86
CA ALA A 386 12.65 -53.58 -2.50
C ALA A 386 12.77 -53.53 -0.98
#